data_AF-A0A4Y2KCK1-F1
#
_entry.id   AF-A0A4Y2KCK1-F1
#
_cell.length_a   1.000
_cell.length_b   1.000
_cell.length_c   1.000
_cell.angle_alpha   90.00
_cell.angle_beta   90.00
_cell.angle_gamma   90.00
#
_symmetry.space_group_name_H-M   'P 1'
#
loop_
_entity.id
_entity.type
_entity.pdbx_description
1 polymer ?
#
loop_
_entity_poly.entity_id
_entity_poly.type
_entity_poly.pdbx_seq_one_letter_code
_entity_poly.pdbx_strand_id
1 'polypeptide(L)'
;MCESLGITTVSYDAVKVWFRKFKAGSFDIEDEPRSGRPIEVDCEQLKQIIGQDKNVSTIALELDFYQKTIVNAMKCINVTFKFNRWVPHELTAEDKRKRKAASVALLRDQRKEKILDRIVTCDEKWVYYNNTSRRGG
;
A
#
# COMPACT_ATOMS: atom_id res chain seq x y z
N MET A 1 42.41 23.55 -9.06
CA MET A 1 41.00 23.14 -8.91
C MET A 1 40.06 24.34 -8.79
N CYS A 2 40.21 25.23 -7.78
CA CYS A 2 39.35 26.42 -7.69
C CYS A 2 39.57 27.45 -8.82
N GLU A 3 40.78 27.58 -9.36
CA GLU A 3 41.05 28.47 -10.51
C GLU A 3 40.51 27.94 -11.85
N SER A 4 40.33 26.62 -11.99
CA SER A 4 39.93 25.97 -13.24
C SER A 4 38.42 25.74 -13.37
N LEU A 5 37.66 25.86 -12.29
CA LEU A 5 36.24 25.50 -12.23
C LEU A 5 35.29 26.70 -12.15
N GLY A 6 35.80 27.93 -12.07
CA GLY A 6 34.99 29.14 -11.93
C GLY A 6 34.48 29.37 -10.49
N ILE A 7 34.43 30.64 -10.08
CA ILE A 7 34.12 31.09 -8.71
C ILE A 7 32.74 30.63 -8.17
N THR A 8 31.84 30.15 -9.04
CA THR A 8 30.46 29.79 -8.70
C THR A 8 30.21 28.30 -8.51
N THR A 9 31.20 27.43 -8.71
CA THR A 9 30.93 26.00 -8.94
C THR A 9 31.01 25.15 -7.67
N VAL A 10 32.03 25.34 -6.82
CA VAL A 10 32.18 24.60 -5.56
C VAL A 10 32.95 25.45 -4.54
N SER A 11 32.51 25.50 -3.28
CA SER A 11 33.24 26.24 -2.25
C SER A 11 34.56 25.55 -1.89
N TYR A 12 35.55 26.34 -1.45
CA TYR A 12 36.85 25.82 -1.03
C TYR A 12 36.74 24.80 0.12
N ASP A 13 35.78 24.99 1.03
CA ASP A 13 35.53 24.06 2.14
C ASP A 13 34.98 22.72 1.66
N ALA A 14 34.11 22.70 0.65
CA ALA A 14 33.64 21.47 0.03
C ALA A 14 34.80 20.70 -0.62
N VAL A 15 35.72 21.39 -1.32
CA VAL A 15 36.92 20.76 -1.92
C VAL A 15 37.81 20.12 -0.85
N LYS A 16 37.98 20.76 0.30
CA LYS A 16 38.74 20.19 1.43
C LYS A 16 38.09 18.93 2.00
N VAL A 17 36.76 18.92 2.14
CA VAL A 17 36.01 17.75 2.63
C VAL A 17 36.18 16.57 1.67
N TRP A 18 35.99 16.79 0.37
CA TRP A 18 36.19 15.77 -0.66
C TRP A 18 37.63 15.25 -0.71
N PHE A 19 38.62 16.14 -0.62
CA PHE A 19 40.03 15.73 -0.60
C PHE A 19 40.37 14.83 0.60
N ARG A 20 39.80 15.12 1.79
CA ARG A 20 39.93 14.24 2.97
C ARG A 20 39.26 12.89 2.75
N LYS A 21 38.07 12.86 2.15
CA LYS A 21 37.32 11.64 1.84
C LYS A 21 38.11 10.72 0.88
N PHE A 22 38.67 11.29 -0.19
CA PHE A 22 39.54 10.56 -1.13
C PHE A 22 40.85 10.08 -0.51
N LYS A 23 41.50 10.89 0.34
CA LYS A 23 42.70 10.48 1.10
C LYS A 23 42.41 9.31 2.05
N ALA A 24 41.18 9.20 2.56
CA ALA A 24 40.74 8.10 3.39
C ALA A 24 40.36 6.83 2.59
N GLY A 25 40.53 6.84 1.27
CA GLY A 25 40.23 5.70 0.40
C GLY A 25 38.75 5.54 0.03
N SER A 26 37.90 6.50 0.39
CA SER A 26 36.50 6.54 -0.04
C SER A 26 36.38 7.36 -1.32
N PHE A 27 36.13 6.67 -2.43
CA PHE A 27 35.94 7.26 -3.77
C PHE A 27 34.47 7.31 -4.19
N ASP A 28 33.55 7.05 -3.26
CA ASP A 28 32.12 7.14 -3.51
C ASP A 28 31.73 8.61 -3.69
N ILE A 29 31.10 8.89 -4.83
CA ILE A 29 30.69 10.23 -5.26
C ILE A 29 29.22 10.49 -4.87
N GLU A 30 28.47 9.43 -4.55
CA GLU A 30 27.08 9.56 -4.15
C GLU A 30 26.96 10.20 -2.77
N ASP A 31 25.85 10.93 -2.59
CA ASP A 31 25.50 11.48 -1.27
C ASP A 31 25.26 10.32 -0.30
N GLU A 32 25.91 10.39 0.86
CA GLU A 32 25.60 9.47 1.96
C GLU A 32 24.12 9.61 2.36
N PRO A 33 23.49 8.52 2.85
CA PRO A 33 22.11 8.56 3.32
C PRO A 33 21.95 9.70 4.32
N ARG A 34 21.19 10.72 3.93
CA ARG A 34 20.94 11.86 4.80
C ARG A 34 20.17 11.36 6.02
N SER A 35 20.56 11.80 7.21
CA SER A 35 19.75 11.65 8.42
C SER A 35 18.45 12.44 8.23
N GLY A 36 17.45 11.80 7.65
CA GLY A 36 16.11 12.37 7.48
C GLY A 36 15.46 12.64 8.83
N ARG A 37 14.24 13.19 8.82
CA ARG A 37 13.48 13.37 10.05
C ARG A 37 13.18 11.98 10.67
N PRO A 38 13.54 11.75 11.95
CA PRO A 38 13.17 10.51 12.63
C PRO A 38 11.65 10.32 12.66
N ILE A 39 11.21 9.08 12.54
CA ILE A 39 9.80 8.74 12.76
C ILE A 39 9.58 8.73 14.26
N GLU A 40 8.70 9.62 14.73
CA GLU A 40 8.37 9.73 16.17
C GLU A 40 7.52 8.54 16.67
N VAL A 41 6.90 7.79 15.75
CA VAL A 41 6.06 6.63 16.06
C VAL A 41 6.92 5.39 16.26
N ASP A 42 6.74 4.72 17.40
CA ASP A 42 7.32 3.40 17.65
C ASP A 42 6.75 2.36 16.66
N CYS A 43 7.63 1.81 15.83
CA CYS A 43 7.28 0.85 14.80
C CYS A 43 6.80 -0.49 15.38
N GLU A 44 7.30 -0.91 16.54
CA GLU A 44 6.88 -2.18 17.16
C GLU A 44 5.50 -2.04 17.79
N GLN A 45 5.25 -0.94 18.51
CA GLN A 45 3.92 -0.61 19.01
C GLN A 45 2.90 -0.51 17.87
N LEU A 46 3.27 0.15 16.76
CA LEU A 46 2.40 0.27 15.59
C LEU A 46 2.06 -1.09 14.97
N LYS A 47 3.02 -2.02 14.85
CA LYS A 47 2.77 -3.39 14.37
C LYS A 47 1.79 -4.14 15.26
N GLN A 48 1.94 -4.03 16.58
CA GLN A 48 1.04 -4.70 17.53
C GLN A 48 -0.40 -4.20 17.39
N ILE A 49 -0.59 -2.89 17.23
CA ILE A 49 -1.92 -2.29 17.09
C ILE A 49 -2.55 -2.63 15.73
N ILE A 50 -1.76 -2.63 14.65
CA ILE A 50 -2.24 -3.06 13.31
C ILE A 50 -2.73 -4.52 13.34
N GLY A 51 -2.08 -5.39 14.11
CA GLY A 51 -2.51 -6.78 14.29
C GLY A 51 -3.89 -6.95 14.93
N GLN A 52 -4.43 -5.89 15.56
CA GLN A 52 -5.77 -5.87 16.15
C GLN A 52 -6.86 -5.45 15.15
N ASP A 53 -6.53 -5.31 13.86
CA ASP A 53 -7.46 -4.93 12.78
C ASP A 53 -8.19 -3.60 13.02
N LYS A 54 -7.46 -2.64 13.64
CA LYS A 54 -7.96 -1.28 13.91
C LYS A 54 -7.83 -0.39 12.67
N ASN A 55 -8.79 0.52 12.50
CA ASN A 55 -8.71 1.53 11.45
C ASN A 55 -7.68 2.62 11.79
N VAL A 56 -7.16 3.32 10.78
CA VAL A 56 -6.13 4.38 10.97
C VAL A 56 -6.59 5.47 11.93
N SER A 57 -7.87 5.84 11.93
CA SER A 57 -8.42 6.87 12.82
C SER A 57 -8.36 6.46 14.29
N THR A 58 -8.67 5.21 14.60
CA THR A 58 -8.60 4.64 15.95
C THR A 58 -7.14 4.56 16.41
N ILE A 59 -6.23 4.14 15.53
CA ILE A 59 -4.80 4.09 15.83
C ILE A 59 -4.25 5.50 16.12
N ALA A 60 -4.64 6.48 15.31
CA ALA A 60 -4.26 7.88 15.48
C ALA A 60 -4.71 8.45 16.83
N LEU A 61 -5.93 8.13 17.27
CA LEU A 61 -6.46 8.54 18.58
C LEU A 61 -5.75 7.84 19.74
N GLU A 62 -5.44 6.54 19.61
CA GLU A 62 -4.79 5.75 20.66
C GLU A 62 -3.33 6.15 20.89
N LEU A 63 -2.64 6.51 19.81
CA LEU A 63 -1.23 6.93 19.85
C LEU A 63 -1.04 8.44 19.92
N ASP A 64 -2.13 9.22 19.95
CA ASP A 64 -2.13 10.69 19.93
C ASP A 64 -1.29 11.30 18.78
N PHE A 65 -1.38 10.70 17.60
CA PHE A 65 -0.73 11.19 16.39
C PHE A 65 -1.76 11.57 15.33
N TYR A 66 -1.39 12.52 14.46
CA TYR A 66 -2.19 12.81 13.29
C TYR A 66 -2.22 11.61 12.32
N GLN A 67 -3.36 11.37 11.67
CA GLN A 67 -3.56 10.22 10.77
C GLN A 67 -2.49 10.11 9.67
N LYS A 68 -2.05 11.25 9.12
CA LYS A 68 -0.96 11.29 8.11
C LYS A 68 0.36 10.74 8.65
N THR A 69 0.66 10.97 9.93
CA THR A 69 1.86 10.45 10.60
C THR A 69 1.77 8.93 10.71
N ILE A 70 0.62 8.40 11.11
CA ILE A 70 0.38 6.94 11.14
C ILE A 70 0.51 6.32 9.75
N VAL A 71 -0.08 6.92 8.71
CA VAL A 71 0.03 6.41 7.34
C VAL A 71 1.48 6.43 6.83
N ASN A 72 2.26 7.46 7.19
CA ASN A 72 3.68 7.50 6.84
C ASN A 72 4.48 6.44 7.59
N ALA A 73 4.24 6.28 8.90
CA ALA A 73 4.90 5.24 9.70
C ALA A 73 4.55 3.83 9.20
N MET A 74 3.30 3.59 8.78
CA MET A 74 2.87 2.35 8.13
C MET A 74 3.69 2.04 6.87
N LYS A 75 3.97 3.04 6.02
CA LYS A 75 4.81 2.85 4.82
C LYS A 75 6.23 2.42 5.20
N CYS A 76 6.79 2.96 6.27
CA CYS A 76 8.14 2.62 6.73
C CYS A 76 8.25 1.18 7.25
N ILE A 77 7.16 0.60 7.75
CA ILE A 77 7.07 -0.83 8.10
C ILE A 77 6.53 -1.72 6.98
N ASN A 78 6.47 -1.21 5.73
CA ASN A 78 5.94 -1.92 4.56
C ASN A 78 4.48 -2.38 4.69
N VAL A 79 3.66 -1.65 5.45
CA VAL A 79 2.22 -1.88 5.58
C VAL A 79 1.45 -0.77 4.88
N THR A 80 0.36 -1.13 4.20
CA THR A 80 -0.56 -0.18 3.58
C THR A 80 -1.97 -0.42 4.08
N PHE A 81 -2.63 0.63 4.56
CA PHE A 81 -4.05 0.57 4.86
C PHE A 81 -4.87 0.39 3.58
N LYS A 82 -5.86 -0.50 3.61
CA LYS A 82 -6.81 -0.74 2.53
C LYS A 82 -8.22 -0.62 3.08
N PHE A 83 -9.10 0.01 2.31
CA PHE A 83 -10.52 0.05 2.66
C PHE A 83 -11.13 -1.35 2.61
N ASN A 84 -12.15 -1.56 3.44
CA ASN A 84 -12.93 -2.78 3.46
C ASN A 84 -13.54 -3.03 2.07
N ARG A 85 -13.44 -4.27 1.61
CA ARG A 85 -14.10 -4.70 0.37
C ARG A 85 -15.59 -4.90 0.67
N TRP A 86 -16.44 -4.37 -0.19
CA TRP A 86 -17.88 -4.66 -0.11
C TRP A 86 -18.13 -6.14 -0.37
N VAL A 87 -18.90 -6.77 0.52
CA VAL A 87 -19.31 -8.18 0.41
C VAL A 87 -20.84 -8.21 0.31
N PRO A 88 -21.44 -8.86 -0.70
CA PRO A 88 -22.88 -8.81 -0.93
C PRO A 88 -23.74 -9.35 0.22
N HIS A 89 -23.23 -10.36 0.93
CA HIS A 89 -23.98 -11.01 1.99
C HIS A 89 -23.05 -11.56 3.07
N GLU A 90 -23.48 -11.48 4.31
CA GLU A 90 -22.82 -12.13 5.44
C GLU A 90 -23.20 -13.61 5.48
N LEU A 91 -22.28 -14.47 5.06
CA LEU A 91 -22.53 -15.92 4.99
C LEU A 91 -22.42 -16.58 6.37
N THR A 92 -23.41 -17.42 6.70
CA THR A 92 -23.34 -18.29 7.88
C THR A 92 -22.25 -19.35 7.72
N ALA A 93 -21.85 -19.99 8.82
CA ALA A 93 -20.91 -21.12 8.76
C ALA A 93 -21.43 -22.27 7.90
N GLU A 94 -22.75 -22.49 7.89
CA GLU A 94 -23.42 -23.48 7.05
C GLU A 94 -23.32 -23.14 5.57
N ASP A 95 -23.62 -21.89 5.19
CA ASP A 95 -23.55 -21.43 3.80
C ASP A 95 -22.12 -21.52 3.25
N LYS A 96 -21.13 -21.18 4.08
CA LYS A 96 -19.71 -21.34 3.73
C LYS A 96 -19.37 -22.80 3.46
N ARG A 97 -19.89 -23.74 4.26
CA ARG A 97 -19.66 -25.17 4.09
C ARG A 97 -20.31 -25.69 2.81
N LYS A 98 -21.57 -25.35 2.57
CA LYS A 98 -22.32 -25.71 1.35
C LYS A 98 -21.62 -25.19 0.09
N ARG A 99 -21.24 -23.91 0.07
CA ARG A 99 -20.51 -23.29 -1.04
C ARG A 99 -19.18 -23.99 -1.30
N LYS A 100 -18.39 -24.24 -0.26
CA LYS A 100 -17.09 -24.95 -0.39
C LYS A 100 -17.28 -26.36 -0.95
N ALA A 101 -18.27 -27.11 -0.44
CA ALA A 101 -18.56 -28.46 -0.92
C ALA A 101 -18.96 -28.47 -2.40
N ALA A 102 -19.86 -27.57 -2.81
CA ALA A 102 -20.27 -27.41 -4.20
C ALA A 102 -19.10 -27.04 -5.11
N SER A 103 -18.28 -26.04 -4.73
CA SER A 103 -17.10 -25.65 -5.50
C SER A 103 -16.10 -26.80 -5.67
N VAL A 104 -15.85 -27.59 -4.61
CA VAL A 104 -14.93 -28.74 -4.68
C VAL A 104 -15.47 -29.84 -5.58
N ALA A 105 -16.79 -30.10 -5.55
CA ALA A 105 -17.42 -31.06 -6.46
C ALA A 105 -17.27 -30.61 -7.92
N LEU A 106 -17.64 -29.37 -8.24
CA LEU A 106 -17.51 -28.81 -9.59
C LEU A 106 -16.06 -28.82 -10.10
N LEU A 107 -15.09 -28.53 -9.22
CA LEU A 107 -13.65 -28.62 -9.57
C LEU A 107 -13.20 -30.06 -9.88
N ARG A 108 -13.75 -31.06 -9.19
CA ARG A 108 -13.46 -32.48 -9.49
C ARG A 108 -14.05 -32.87 -10.84
N ASP A 109 -15.29 -32.46 -11.11
CA ASP A 109 -15.98 -32.78 -12.34
C ASP A 109 -15.28 -32.11 -13.54
N GLN A 110 -14.88 -30.84 -13.41
CA GLN A 110 -14.10 -30.13 -14.43
C GLN A 110 -12.73 -30.76 -14.73
N ARG A 111 -12.12 -31.45 -13.76
CA ARG A 111 -10.86 -32.16 -13.98
C ARG A 111 -11.04 -33.50 -14.68
N LYS A 112 -12.20 -34.14 -14.51
CA LYS A 112 -12.53 -35.42 -15.16
C LYS A 112 -13.06 -35.21 -16.56
N GLU A 113 -13.92 -34.20 -16.73
CA GLU A 113 -14.60 -33.88 -17.97
C GLU A 113 -14.57 -32.36 -18.19
N LYS A 114 -14.56 -31.90 -19.44
CA LYS A 114 -14.59 -30.46 -19.76
C LYS A 114 -16.01 -29.90 -19.61
N ILE A 115 -16.52 -29.85 -18.38
CA ILE A 115 -17.91 -29.43 -18.10
C ILE A 115 -18.15 -27.95 -18.49
N LEU A 116 -17.13 -27.09 -18.44
CA LEU A 116 -17.25 -25.67 -18.82
C LEU A 116 -17.71 -25.46 -20.27
N ASP A 117 -17.32 -26.35 -21.20
CA ASP A 117 -17.70 -26.23 -22.62
C ASP A 117 -19.19 -26.51 -22.87
N ARG A 118 -19.88 -27.06 -21.87
CA ARG A 118 -21.29 -27.51 -21.95
C ARG A 118 -22.23 -26.65 -21.10
N ILE A 119 -21.70 -25.70 -20.33
CA ILE A 119 -22.49 -24.87 -19.42
C ILE A 119 -23.00 -23.64 -20.17
N VAL A 120 -24.31 -23.41 -20.07
CA VAL A 120 -24.96 -22.15 -20.45
C VAL A 120 -25.49 -21.51 -19.17
N THR A 121 -25.11 -20.26 -18.92
CA THR A 121 -25.56 -19.49 -17.75
C THR A 121 -26.46 -18.32 -18.18
N CYS A 122 -27.44 -17.98 -17.36
CA CYS A 122 -28.27 -16.80 -17.55
C CYS A 122 -28.42 -16.09 -16.19
N ASP A 123 -28.43 -14.77 -16.20
CA ASP A 123 -28.71 -13.92 -15.04
C ASP A 123 -29.42 -12.64 -15.51
N GLU A 124 -30.23 -12.05 -14.63
CA GLU A 124 -30.98 -10.84 -14.93
C GLU A 124 -30.31 -9.64 -14.27
N LYS A 125 -30.13 -8.56 -15.03
CA LYS A 125 -29.53 -7.31 -14.53
C LYS A 125 -30.42 -6.12 -14.86
N TRP A 126 -30.69 -5.30 -13.85
CA TRP A 126 -31.35 -4.01 -14.04
C TRP A 126 -30.49 -3.05 -14.86
N VAL A 127 -31.09 -2.42 -15.87
CA VAL A 127 -30.49 -1.34 -16.67
C VAL A 127 -31.28 -0.06 -16.39
N TYR A 128 -30.67 0.87 -15.67
CA TYR A 128 -31.30 2.15 -15.35
C TYR A 128 -31.31 3.06 -16.57
N TYR A 129 -32.48 3.63 -16.87
CA TYR A 129 -32.62 4.69 -17.88
C TYR A 129 -32.40 6.06 -17.23
N ASN A 130 -31.37 6.80 -17.67
CA ASN A 130 -31.08 8.14 -17.19
C ASN A 130 -31.59 9.19 -18.19
N ASN A 131 -32.62 9.95 -17.83
CA ASN A 131 -33.19 10.99 -18.68
C ASN A 131 -32.67 12.37 -18.28
N THR A 132 -31.59 12.83 -18.91
CA THR A 132 -30.91 14.10 -18.58
C THR A 132 -31.63 15.36 -19.09
N SER A 133 -32.75 15.23 -19.81
CA SER A 133 -33.44 16.33 -20.50
C SER A 133 -34.82 16.72 -19.92
N ARG A 134 -35.09 16.46 -18.63
CA ARG A 134 -36.21 17.08 -17.92
C ARG A 134 -35.73 17.97 -16.77
N ARG A 135 -35.10 19.09 -17.10
CA ARG A 135 -35.15 20.33 -16.30
C ARG A 135 -36.12 21.27 -17.01
N GLY A 136 -37.30 21.40 -16.45
CA GLY A 136 -38.38 22.24 -16.98
C GLY A 136 -39.59 22.15 -16.07
N GLY A 137 -39.50 22.87 -14.95
CA GLY A 137 -40.55 23.15 -13.99
C GLY A 137 -40.12 24.39 -13.22
#